data_AF-A0A804I6Q0-F1
#
_entry.id   AF-A0A804I6Q0-F1
#
_cell.length_a   1.000
_cell.length_b   1.000
_cell.length_c   1.000
_cell.angle_alpha   90.00
_cell.angle_beta   90.00
_cell.angle_gamma   90.00
#
_symmetry.space_group_name_H-M   'P 1'
#
loop_
_entity.id
_entity.type
_entity.pdbx_description
1 polymer ?
#
loop_
_entity_poly.entity_id
_entity_poly.type
_entity_poly.pdbx_seq_one_letter_code
_entity_poly.pdbx_strand_id
1 'polypeptide(L)'
;MRRLLSTGAMSSSSPYSSFLPGKNPSSIRLTHQRRLNGVRFSFPTRFVVVGSSVRCLASFSPAERIKVHNPIVEMDGDEMTRVIWRMIKEKLIFPFLELDIKYFDLGLLNRDATDDRVTVESAEATLKHNVAVKCATITPDEARVKEFKLKSMWRSPNGTIRNILNGTVFREPILCCNVPRIVAGWKKPICIGRHAFGDQYRATDMIVKGPGKLKMVFVPADKGPPVEQDVYEFKGSGIALSMYNVDESIRAFAESSMSMAFAKKWPLYLSTKNTILKKYDGRFKDIFQEVYEEKWKSKFEEQSIWYEHRLIDDMVAYALKSSGGYVWACKNYDGDVQSDFLAQGFGSLGLMTSVLGRA
;
A
#
# COMPACT_ATOMS: atom_id res chain seq x y z
N MET A 1 28.75 -52.75 -4.15
CA MET A 1 29.30 -53.35 -2.92
C MET A 1 28.56 -52.72 -1.74
N ARG A 2 27.50 -53.34 -1.18
CA ARG A 2 27.45 -54.16 0.07
C ARG A 2 28.24 -53.49 1.22
N ARG A 3 27.68 -53.13 2.39
CA ARG A 3 26.70 -53.77 3.32
C ARG A 3 25.89 -52.65 4.08
N LEU A 4 24.60 -52.74 4.47
CA LEU A 4 23.81 -53.68 5.32
C LEU A 4 24.30 -53.71 6.79
N LEU A 5 23.58 -53.21 7.81
CA LEU A 5 22.43 -53.76 8.60
C LEU A 5 22.28 -52.85 9.86
N SER A 6 21.24 -52.76 10.70
CA SER A 6 19.84 -53.24 10.77
C SER A 6 19.21 -52.77 12.11
N THR A 7 17.93 -52.39 12.06
CA THR A 7 16.81 -52.70 13.00
C THR A 7 16.91 -52.57 14.54
N GLY A 8 15.83 -51.99 15.11
CA GLY A 8 15.31 -52.31 16.44
C GLY A 8 13.95 -51.63 16.72
N ALA A 9 12.87 -52.40 16.77
CA ALA A 9 11.50 -52.00 17.11
C ALA A 9 10.97 -52.92 18.24
N MET A 10 10.28 -52.36 19.24
CA MET A 10 9.32 -52.99 20.21
C MET A 10 8.55 -51.81 20.86
N SER A 11 7.23 -51.62 20.91
CA SER A 11 6.00 -52.41 21.18
C SER A 11 5.56 -52.46 22.66
N SER A 12 4.30 -52.03 22.91
CA SER A 12 3.39 -52.25 24.07
C SER A 12 3.68 -51.48 25.38
N SER A 13 2.74 -51.00 26.21
CA SER A 13 1.36 -51.42 26.54
C SER A 13 0.60 -50.33 27.35
N SER A 14 -0.72 -50.21 27.17
CA SER A 14 -1.67 -49.57 28.13
C SER A 14 -2.04 -50.53 29.28
N PRO A 15 -2.71 -50.08 30.37
CA PRO A 15 -4.16 -50.27 30.45
C PRO A 15 -4.99 -49.19 31.22
N TYR A 16 -6.30 -49.36 31.07
CA TYR A 16 -7.48 -48.62 31.54
C TYR A 16 -7.64 -48.36 33.05
N SER A 17 -8.44 -47.33 33.41
CA SER A 17 -9.56 -47.50 34.37
C SER A 17 -10.72 -46.53 34.08
N SER A 18 -11.95 -47.04 34.19
CA SER A 18 -13.24 -46.38 34.03
C SER A 18 -14.12 -46.76 35.23
N PHE A 19 -15.03 -45.90 35.71
CA PHE A 19 -16.33 -46.29 36.33
C PHE A 19 -17.27 -45.06 36.50
N LEU A 20 -18.59 -45.30 36.36
CA LEU A 20 -19.73 -44.40 36.09
C LEU A 20 -20.59 -44.07 37.37
N PRO A 21 -21.94 -43.85 37.35
CA PRO A 21 -22.61 -42.54 37.42
C PRO A 21 -23.72 -42.41 38.51
N GLY A 22 -24.36 -41.24 38.65
CA GLY A 22 -25.65 -41.09 39.36
C GLY A 22 -26.23 -39.67 39.27
N LYS A 23 -27.51 -39.36 39.48
CA LYS A 23 -28.84 -40.04 39.47
C LYS A 23 -29.87 -38.87 39.51
N ASN A 24 -31.00 -38.97 38.81
CA ASN A 24 -32.11 -37.98 38.79
C ASN A 24 -32.87 -37.90 40.13
N PRO A 25 -33.64 -36.81 40.37
CA PRO A 25 -34.87 -36.91 41.17
C PRO A 25 -36.15 -36.46 40.43
N SER A 26 -37.14 -37.36 40.50
CA SER A 26 -38.61 -37.26 40.57
C SER A 26 -39.36 -35.93 40.32
N SER A 27 -40.36 -35.99 39.42
CA SER A 27 -41.40 -34.97 39.17
C SER A 27 -42.72 -35.29 39.91
N ILE A 28 -43.34 -34.28 40.53
CA ILE A 28 -44.71 -34.32 41.07
C ILE A 28 -45.68 -33.68 40.05
N ARG A 29 -46.82 -34.32 39.77
CA ARG A 29 -47.90 -33.81 38.89
C ARG A 29 -49.04 -33.23 39.73
N LEU A 30 -49.51 -32.03 39.36
CA LEU A 30 -50.82 -31.50 39.74
C LEU A 30 -51.55 -31.06 38.47
N THR A 31 -52.72 -31.66 38.24
CA THR A 31 -53.60 -31.36 37.11
C THR A 31 -54.65 -30.34 37.51
N HIS A 32 -54.79 -29.25 36.75
CA HIS A 32 -56.02 -28.47 36.75
C HIS A 32 -56.56 -28.35 35.33
N GLN A 33 -57.73 -28.95 35.11
CA GLN A 33 -58.52 -28.85 33.88
C GLN A 33 -59.50 -27.68 34.00
N ARG A 34 -59.61 -26.86 32.94
CA ARG A 34 -60.87 -26.21 32.53
C ARG A 34 -60.93 -26.10 31.00
N ARG A 35 -62.07 -26.53 30.45
CA ARG A 35 -62.47 -26.54 29.03
C ARG A 35 -63.21 -25.25 28.67
N LEU A 36 -63.05 -24.77 27.42
CA LEU A 36 -64.14 -24.60 26.44
C LEU A 36 -63.64 -23.94 25.12
N ASN A 37 -63.42 -24.78 24.11
CA ASN A 37 -63.66 -24.58 22.66
C ASN A 37 -62.86 -25.62 21.86
N GLY A 38 -63.37 -26.86 21.87
CA GLY A 38 -63.36 -27.75 20.70
C GLY A 38 -62.06 -28.30 20.12
N VAL A 39 -60.85 -27.93 20.55
CA VAL A 39 -59.61 -28.45 19.95
C VAL A 39 -58.58 -28.83 21.03
N ARG A 40 -58.15 -30.10 21.02
CA ARG A 40 -57.05 -30.61 21.86
C ARG A 40 -55.71 -30.31 21.19
N PHE A 41 -54.96 -29.36 21.72
CA PHE A 41 -53.51 -29.28 21.52
C PHE A 41 -52.81 -29.45 22.87
N SER A 42 -52.01 -30.51 23.01
CA SER A 42 -51.15 -30.75 24.16
C SER A 42 -49.77 -30.14 23.90
N PHE A 43 -49.47 -29.01 24.53
CA PHE A 43 -48.12 -28.48 24.60
C PHE A 43 -47.59 -28.62 26.05
N PRO A 44 -46.40 -29.21 26.26
CA PRO A 44 -45.81 -29.30 27.59
C PRO A 44 -45.27 -27.92 27.99
N THR A 45 -45.93 -27.24 28.94
CA THR A 45 -45.38 -26.09 29.63
C THR A 45 -44.33 -26.55 30.65
N ARG A 46 -43.06 -26.49 30.29
CA ARG A 46 -41.95 -26.54 31.25
C ARG A 46 -41.78 -25.15 31.86
N PHE A 47 -42.27 -24.94 33.07
CA PHE A 47 -41.77 -23.86 33.92
C PHE A 47 -40.37 -24.25 34.39
N VAL A 48 -39.34 -23.63 33.81
CA VAL A 48 -37.99 -23.64 34.36
C VAL A 48 -37.92 -22.48 35.34
N VAL A 49 -37.80 -22.79 36.63
CA VAL A 49 -37.35 -21.83 37.63
C VAL A 49 -35.89 -21.53 37.28
N VAL A 50 -35.65 -20.44 36.55
CA VAL A 50 -34.28 -19.95 36.34
C VAL A 50 -33.86 -19.32 37.66
N GLY A 51 -33.05 -20.08 38.41
CA GLY A 51 -32.35 -19.56 39.58
C GLY A 51 -31.62 -18.28 39.19
N SER A 52 -31.68 -17.30 40.09
CA SER A 52 -31.03 -16.00 39.97
C SER A 52 -29.59 -16.17 39.49
N SER A 53 -29.37 -15.98 38.20
CA SER A 53 -28.04 -15.94 37.62
C SER A 53 -27.40 -14.66 38.15
N VAL A 54 -26.53 -14.83 39.14
CA VAL A 54 -25.58 -13.80 39.55
C VAL A 54 -24.85 -13.43 38.26
N ARG A 55 -25.21 -12.29 37.67
CA ARG A 55 -24.45 -11.69 36.59
C ARG A 55 -23.07 -11.43 37.19
N CYS A 56 -22.14 -12.34 36.94
CA CYS A 56 -20.73 -12.06 37.04
C CYS A 56 -20.50 -10.91 36.05
N LEU A 57 -20.57 -9.68 36.55
CA LEU A 57 -19.85 -8.57 35.95
C LEU A 57 -18.39 -9.00 36.03
N ALA A 58 -17.93 -9.70 35.00
CA ALA A 58 -16.52 -9.72 34.71
C ALA A 58 -16.15 -8.24 34.56
N SER A 59 -15.55 -7.69 35.60
CA SER A 59 -14.76 -6.48 35.46
C SER A 59 -13.79 -6.79 34.33
N PHE A 60 -14.02 -6.18 33.16
CA PHE A 60 -12.97 -6.06 32.17
C PHE A 60 -11.85 -5.34 32.90
N SER A 61 -10.86 -6.08 33.38
CA SER A 61 -9.53 -5.51 33.55
C SER A 61 -9.25 -4.83 32.23
N PRO A 62 -8.95 -3.52 32.19
CA PRO A 62 -8.50 -2.93 30.95
C PRO A 62 -7.34 -3.80 30.49
N ALA A 63 -7.49 -4.44 29.33
CA ALA A 63 -6.39 -5.15 28.72
C ALA A 63 -5.26 -4.13 28.66
N GLU A 64 -4.10 -4.48 29.23
CA GLU A 64 -2.97 -3.56 29.26
C GLU A 64 -2.62 -3.24 27.80
N ARG A 65 -2.93 -1.99 27.39
CA ARG A 65 -2.70 -1.55 26.02
C ARG A 65 -1.20 -1.54 25.76
N ILE A 66 -0.82 -1.93 24.55
CA ILE A 66 0.57 -1.88 24.12
C ILE A 66 0.98 -0.41 24.04
N LYS A 67 1.96 -0.03 24.85
CA LYS A 67 2.51 1.32 24.85
C LYS A 67 3.43 1.52 23.67
N VAL A 68 3.16 2.54 22.86
CA VAL A 68 4.01 2.92 21.73
C VAL A 68 4.79 4.17 22.11
N HIS A 69 6.12 4.05 22.14
CA HIS A 69 6.99 5.12 22.63
C HIS A 69 7.07 6.34 21.72
N ASN A 70 7.08 6.13 20.40
CA ASN A 70 7.25 7.19 19.43
C ASN A 70 5.89 7.63 18.88
N PRO A 71 5.68 8.94 18.67
CA PRO A 71 4.46 9.43 18.06
C PRO A 71 4.32 9.00 16.61
N ILE A 72 3.08 8.90 16.14
CA ILE A 72 2.76 8.68 14.73
C ILE A 72 2.01 9.90 14.18
N VAL A 73 2.23 10.22 12.92
CA VAL A 73 1.43 11.21 12.20
C VAL A 73 0.20 10.53 11.63
N GLU A 74 -0.97 11.08 11.91
CA GLU A 74 -2.23 10.64 11.32
C GLU A 74 -2.74 11.70 10.36
N MET A 75 -2.97 11.31 9.10
CA MET A 75 -3.56 12.16 8.07
C MET A 75 -4.96 11.64 7.72
N ASP A 76 -6.00 12.30 8.21
CA ASP A 76 -7.39 11.94 7.93
C ASP A 76 -7.77 12.28 6.47
N GLY A 77 -8.94 11.82 6.01
CA GLY A 77 -9.31 11.87 4.61
C GLY A 77 -10.79 12.16 4.35
N ASP A 78 -11.28 11.65 3.21
CA ASP A 78 -12.57 12.02 2.64
C ASP A 78 -13.54 10.83 2.45
N GLU A 79 -14.81 11.17 2.25
CA GLU A 79 -15.90 10.28 1.82
C GLU A 79 -15.99 8.96 2.63
N MET A 80 -16.18 7.83 1.95
CA MET A 80 -16.34 6.52 2.58
C MET A 80 -15.08 6.10 3.34
N THR A 81 -13.90 6.49 2.87
CA THR A 81 -12.64 6.15 3.53
C THR A 81 -12.51 6.82 4.89
N ARG A 82 -12.97 8.06 5.06
CA ARG A 82 -13.01 8.74 6.36
C ARG A 82 -13.86 7.99 7.39
N VAL A 83 -15.00 7.47 6.98
CA VAL A 83 -15.89 6.68 7.85
C VAL A 83 -15.23 5.36 8.26
N ILE A 84 -14.65 4.63 7.30
CA ILE A 84 -13.94 3.38 7.57
C ILE A 84 -12.71 3.63 8.46
N TRP A 85 -11.99 4.73 8.24
CA TRP A 85 -10.83 5.15 9.01
C TRP A 85 -11.16 5.28 10.50
N ARG A 86 -12.26 5.98 10.81
CA ARG A 86 -12.77 6.07 12.19
C ARG A 86 -13.07 4.70 12.79
N MET A 87 -13.76 3.83 12.04
CA MET A 87 -14.08 2.46 12.51
C MET A 87 -12.83 1.63 12.78
N ILE A 88 -11.80 1.71 11.93
CA ILE A 88 -10.52 1.03 12.13
C ILE A 88 -9.88 1.51 13.43
N LYS A 89 -9.76 2.83 13.61
CA LYS A 89 -9.13 3.39 14.82
C LYS A 89 -9.86 2.96 16.10
N GLU A 90 -11.18 3.13 16.14
CA GLU A 90 -12.00 2.88 17.32
C GLU A 90 -12.10 1.39 17.68
N LYS A 91 -12.17 0.50 16.69
CA LYS A 91 -12.44 -0.93 16.93
C LYS A 91 -11.20 -1.81 16.89
N LEU A 92 -10.18 -1.43 16.12
CA LEU A 92 -9.04 -2.29 15.82
C LEU A 92 -7.70 -1.74 16.33
N ILE A 93 -7.61 -0.45 16.65
CA ILE A 93 -6.35 0.19 17.07
C ILE A 93 -6.41 0.62 18.54
N PHE A 94 -7.26 1.58 18.90
CA PHE A 94 -7.31 2.19 20.24
C PHE A 94 -7.68 1.24 21.40
N PRO A 95 -8.45 0.16 21.19
CA PRO A 95 -8.67 -0.83 22.25
C PRO A 95 -7.40 -1.58 22.64
N PHE A 96 -6.38 -1.60 21.77
CA PHE A 96 -5.18 -2.42 21.95
C PHE A 96 -3.89 -1.62 22.07
N LEU A 97 -3.83 -0.40 21.51
CA LEU A 97 -2.64 0.45 21.49
C LEU A 97 -2.85 1.76 22.24
N GLU A 98 -1.84 2.18 22.99
CA GLU A 98 -1.69 3.54 23.53
C GLU A 98 -0.71 4.31 22.63
N LEU A 99 -1.24 5.27 21.87
CA LEU A 99 -0.52 6.00 20.81
C LEU A 99 -0.52 7.51 21.10
N ASP A 100 0.63 8.15 20.97
CA ASP A 100 0.71 9.61 20.77
C ASP A 100 0.49 9.91 19.28
N ILE A 101 -0.64 10.53 18.94
CA ILE A 101 -1.03 10.81 17.56
C ILE A 101 -0.92 12.29 17.27
N LYS A 102 -0.10 12.65 16.28
CA LYS A 102 -0.07 13.98 15.67
C LYS A 102 -1.09 14.01 14.53
N TYR A 103 -2.28 14.48 14.83
CA TYR A 103 -3.43 14.44 13.93
C TYR A 103 -3.47 15.65 12.98
N PHE A 104 -3.69 15.38 11.70
CA PHE A 104 -3.88 16.38 10.64
C PHE A 104 -5.09 15.98 9.80
N ASP A 105 -6.09 16.87 9.71
CA ASP A 105 -7.26 16.63 8.89
C ASP A 105 -7.00 17.06 7.44
N LEU A 106 -6.74 16.11 6.54
CA LEU A 106 -6.56 16.39 5.11
C LEU A 106 -7.87 16.29 4.32
N GLY A 107 -9.01 16.23 5.00
CA GLY A 107 -10.32 16.33 4.37
C GLY A 107 -10.43 17.62 3.54
N LEU A 108 -11.09 17.53 2.38
CA LEU A 108 -11.11 18.56 1.35
C LEU A 108 -11.53 19.94 1.91
N LEU A 109 -12.53 19.98 2.79
CA LEU A 109 -13.00 21.22 3.41
C LEU A 109 -11.96 21.85 4.35
N ASN A 110 -11.20 21.04 5.11
CA ASN A 110 -10.16 21.57 5.99
C ASN A 110 -8.93 22.03 5.20
N ARG A 111 -8.59 21.33 4.11
CA ARG A 111 -7.58 21.80 3.16
C ARG A 111 -7.99 23.14 2.56
N ASP A 112 -9.23 23.29 2.12
CA ASP A 112 -9.71 24.57 1.60
C ASP A 112 -9.71 25.68 2.66
N ALA A 113 -10.12 25.38 3.89
CA ALA A 113 -10.11 26.33 5.00
C ALA A 113 -8.69 26.83 5.35
N THR A 114 -7.68 25.97 5.22
CA THR A 114 -6.28 26.26 5.55
C THR A 114 -5.42 26.67 4.36
N ASP A 115 -6.03 26.92 3.19
CA ASP A 115 -5.33 27.21 1.93
C ASP A 115 -4.27 26.13 1.61
N ASP A 116 -4.64 24.87 1.85
CA ASP A 116 -3.85 23.63 1.71
C ASP A 116 -2.59 23.54 2.62
N ARG A 117 -2.41 24.46 3.57
CA ARG A 117 -1.27 24.44 4.51
C ARG A 117 -1.22 23.18 5.37
N VAL A 118 -2.37 22.65 5.79
CA VAL A 118 -2.44 21.43 6.61
C VAL A 118 -1.76 20.23 5.92
N THR A 119 -1.79 20.18 4.58
CA THR A 119 -1.12 19.15 3.79
C THR A 119 0.40 19.24 3.95
N VAL A 120 0.96 20.45 3.86
CA VAL A 120 2.41 20.70 4.03
C VAL A 120 2.84 20.39 5.46
N GLU A 121 2.11 20.92 6.44
CA GLU A 121 2.40 20.74 7.87
C GLU A 121 2.38 19.25 8.26
N SER A 122 1.47 18.46 7.69
CA SER A 122 1.44 17.00 7.92
C SER A 122 2.68 16.29 7.38
N ALA A 123 3.21 16.72 6.23
CA ALA A 123 4.43 16.16 5.65
C ALA A 123 5.68 16.55 6.46
N GLU A 124 5.75 17.79 6.93
CA GLU A 124 6.83 18.25 7.81
C GLU A 124 6.81 17.53 9.17
N ALA A 125 5.62 17.32 9.74
CA ALA A 125 5.46 16.50 10.93
C ALA A 125 5.93 15.05 10.69
N THR A 126 5.71 14.52 9.48
CA THR A 126 6.19 13.19 9.10
C THR A 126 7.71 13.16 9.01
N LEU A 127 8.36 14.21 8.50
CA LEU A 127 9.83 14.32 8.55
C LEU A 127 10.36 14.33 9.99
N LYS A 128 9.62 14.94 10.93
CA LYS A 128 9.99 14.99 12.35
C LYS A 128 9.76 13.68 13.10
N HIS A 129 8.68 12.96 12.77
CA HIS A 129 8.21 11.79 13.52
C HIS A 129 8.37 10.45 12.79
N ASN A 130 8.96 10.47 11.58
CA ASN A 130 9.32 9.34 10.72
C ASN A 130 8.16 8.51 10.13
N VAL A 131 7.06 8.33 10.87
CA VAL A 131 5.96 7.44 10.46
C VAL A 131 4.66 8.22 10.32
N ALA A 132 4.01 8.07 9.17
CA ALA A 132 2.68 8.57 8.92
C ALA A 132 1.74 7.47 8.43
N VAL A 133 0.48 7.57 8.83
CA VAL A 133 -0.62 6.76 8.31
C VAL A 133 -1.67 7.70 7.70
N LYS A 134 -2.06 7.44 6.45
CA LYS A 134 -2.86 8.37 5.66
C LYS A 134 -4.12 7.71 5.10
N CYS A 135 -5.25 8.36 5.32
CA CYS A 135 -6.53 8.07 4.68
C CYS A 135 -6.57 8.62 3.23
N ALA A 136 -7.40 8.02 2.37
CA ALA A 136 -7.58 8.52 1.01
C ALA A 136 -8.25 9.91 1.01
N THR A 137 -7.85 10.74 0.06
CA THR A 137 -8.23 12.17 -0.02
C THR A 137 -8.66 12.51 -1.44
N ILE A 138 -9.67 13.37 -1.59
CA ILE A 138 -10.12 13.88 -2.88
C ILE A 138 -9.01 14.75 -3.50
N THR A 139 -8.76 14.61 -4.80
CA THR A 139 -8.05 15.64 -5.57
C THR A 139 -9.11 16.35 -6.42
N PRO A 140 -9.45 17.62 -6.14
CA PRO A 140 -10.60 18.26 -6.75
C PRO A 140 -10.37 18.57 -8.23
N ASP A 141 -11.39 18.30 -9.04
CA ASP A 141 -11.54 18.75 -10.43
C ASP A 141 -12.57 19.90 -10.49
N GLU A 142 -12.93 20.37 -11.69
CA GLU A 142 -13.92 21.44 -11.89
C GLU A 142 -15.28 21.11 -11.27
N ALA A 143 -15.67 19.83 -11.24
CA ALA A 143 -16.94 19.40 -10.65
C ALA A 143 -16.88 19.48 -9.13
N ARG A 144 -15.79 19.00 -8.51
CA ARG A 144 -15.58 19.06 -7.05
C ARG A 144 -15.42 20.50 -6.56
N VAL A 145 -14.79 21.38 -7.34
CA VAL A 145 -14.74 22.83 -7.02
C VAL A 145 -16.14 23.42 -6.89
N LYS A 146 -17.05 23.07 -7.81
CA LYS A 146 -18.45 23.52 -7.77
C LYS A 146 -19.24 22.88 -6.63
N GLU A 147 -19.09 21.57 -6.44
CA GLU A 147 -19.80 20.79 -5.42
C GLU A 147 -19.49 21.30 -4.00
N PHE A 148 -18.20 21.50 -3.70
CA PHE A 148 -17.74 21.91 -2.37
C PHE A 148 -17.54 23.42 -2.21
N LYS A 149 -17.78 24.20 -3.28
CA LYS A 149 -17.56 25.66 -3.31
C LYS A 149 -16.15 26.08 -2.89
N LEU A 150 -15.16 25.39 -3.46
CA LEU A 150 -13.75 25.56 -3.09
C LEU A 150 -13.22 26.93 -3.54
N LYS A 151 -12.28 27.50 -2.77
CA LYS A 151 -11.54 28.71 -3.13
C LYS A 151 -10.69 28.51 -4.38
N SER A 152 -10.14 27.30 -4.54
CA SER A 152 -9.25 26.95 -5.64
C SER A 152 -9.32 25.44 -5.95
N MET A 153 -8.84 25.07 -7.13
CA MET A 153 -8.60 23.68 -7.49
C MET A 153 -7.28 23.22 -6.85
N TRP A 154 -7.36 22.82 -5.59
CA TRP A 154 -6.18 22.40 -4.81
C TRP A 154 -5.45 21.21 -5.44
N ARG A 155 -4.12 21.19 -5.31
CA ARG A 155 -3.29 20.08 -5.79
C ARG A 155 -3.57 18.80 -5.00
N SER A 156 -3.13 17.67 -5.54
CA SER A 156 -3.26 16.39 -4.85
C SER A 156 -2.42 16.36 -3.56
N PRO A 157 -3.00 16.05 -2.39
CA PRO A 157 -2.24 15.93 -1.15
C PRO A 157 -1.12 14.89 -1.24
N ASN A 158 -1.38 13.78 -1.95
CA ASN A 158 -0.39 12.74 -2.18
C ASN A 158 0.84 13.30 -2.92
N GLY A 159 0.63 14.13 -3.94
CA GLY A 159 1.70 14.78 -4.69
C GLY A 159 2.52 15.71 -3.80
N THR A 160 1.85 16.58 -3.03
CA THR A 160 2.52 17.50 -2.09
C THR A 160 3.35 16.75 -1.05
N ILE A 161 2.78 15.72 -0.41
CA ILE A 161 3.49 14.91 0.60
C ILE A 161 4.69 14.18 -0.01
N ARG A 162 4.52 13.55 -1.18
CA ARG A 162 5.63 12.86 -1.88
C ARG A 162 6.76 13.81 -2.25
N ASN A 163 6.42 15.03 -2.66
CA ASN A 163 7.38 16.07 -3.01
C ASN A 163 8.22 16.50 -1.80
N ILE A 164 7.59 16.63 -0.63
CA ILE A 164 8.27 17.05 0.61
C ILE A 164 9.09 15.89 1.20
N LEU A 165 8.55 14.66 1.17
CA LEU A 165 9.21 13.49 1.75
C LEU A 165 10.30 12.88 0.84
N ASN A 166 10.27 13.18 -0.46
CA ASN A 166 11.21 12.70 -1.49
C ASN A 166 11.45 11.18 -1.42
N GLY A 167 10.37 10.40 -1.48
CA GLY A 167 10.41 8.94 -1.30
C GLY A 167 9.94 8.12 -2.51
N THR A 168 10.10 6.81 -2.40
CA THR A 168 9.63 5.80 -3.36
C THR A 168 8.34 5.17 -2.88
N VAL A 169 7.31 5.11 -3.72
CA VAL A 169 6.03 4.47 -3.35
C VAL A 169 6.09 2.99 -3.70
N PHE A 170 6.13 2.14 -2.68
CA PHE A 170 6.06 0.69 -2.81
C PHE A 170 4.61 0.22 -2.74
N ARG A 171 4.16 -0.47 -3.77
CA ARG A 171 2.83 -1.10 -3.83
C ARG A 171 2.96 -2.60 -3.96
N GLU A 172 2.32 -3.34 -3.05
CA GLU A 172 2.37 -4.81 -3.01
C GLU A 172 1.00 -5.42 -2.71
N PRO A 173 0.55 -6.42 -3.50
CA PRO A 173 -0.77 -7.02 -3.34
C PRO A 173 -0.88 -7.84 -2.05
N ILE A 174 -2.06 -7.79 -1.44
CA ILE A 174 -2.46 -8.62 -0.29
C ILE A 174 -3.04 -9.91 -0.85
N LEU A 175 -2.35 -11.03 -0.63
CA LEU A 175 -2.78 -12.32 -1.18
C LEU A 175 -3.83 -12.99 -0.29
N CYS A 176 -4.99 -13.28 -0.87
CA CYS A 176 -6.02 -14.13 -0.27
C CYS A 176 -6.06 -15.48 -1.00
N CYS A 177 -5.95 -16.60 -0.27
CA CYS A 177 -5.88 -17.93 -0.88
C CYS A 177 -7.13 -18.32 -1.69
N ASN A 178 -8.28 -17.72 -1.36
CA ASN A 178 -9.58 -17.95 -1.98
C ASN A 178 -9.96 -16.90 -3.04
N VAL A 179 -9.08 -15.94 -3.35
CA VAL A 179 -9.29 -14.96 -4.42
C VAL A 179 -8.49 -15.39 -5.64
N PRO A 180 -9.15 -15.80 -6.75
CA PRO A 180 -8.46 -16.12 -7.99
C PRO A 180 -7.74 -14.91 -8.56
N ARG A 181 -6.58 -15.15 -9.18
CA ARG A 181 -5.81 -14.11 -9.89
C ARG A 181 -6.13 -14.17 -11.37
N ILE A 182 -6.15 -13.03 -12.04
CA ILE A 182 -6.40 -12.93 -13.48
C ILE A 182 -5.25 -13.60 -14.24
N VAL A 183 -4.01 -13.31 -13.83
CA VAL A 183 -2.82 -14.00 -14.34
C VAL A 183 -2.51 -15.17 -13.42
N ALA A 184 -2.94 -16.37 -13.80
CA ALA A 184 -2.82 -17.57 -12.98
C ALA A 184 -1.37 -17.95 -12.61
N GLY A 185 -0.39 -17.54 -13.42
CA GLY A 185 1.04 -17.79 -13.20
C GLY A 185 1.62 -17.05 -12.00
N TRP A 186 1.02 -15.94 -11.57
CA TRP A 186 1.50 -15.14 -10.44
C TRP A 186 1.24 -15.87 -9.12
N LYS A 187 2.23 -16.61 -8.63
CA LYS A 187 2.15 -17.37 -7.37
C LYS A 187 2.65 -16.57 -6.17
N LYS A 188 3.57 -15.63 -6.42
CA LYS A 188 4.15 -14.71 -5.44
C LYS A 188 3.71 -13.28 -5.80
N PRO A 189 3.65 -12.35 -4.83
CA PRO A 189 3.35 -10.96 -5.11
C PRO A 189 4.45 -10.31 -5.96
N ILE A 190 4.10 -9.22 -6.65
CA ILE A 190 5.06 -8.34 -7.33
C ILE A 190 4.99 -7.00 -6.61
N CYS A 191 6.14 -6.49 -6.16
CA CYS A 191 6.21 -5.21 -5.46
C CYS A 191 6.65 -4.13 -6.45
N ILE A 192 5.79 -3.15 -6.76
CA ILE A 192 6.16 -1.99 -7.58
C ILE A 192 6.80 -0.94 -6.68
N GLY A 193 8.03 -0.51 -6.99
CA GLY A 193 8.63 0.71 -6.45
C GLY A 193 8.47 1.84 -7.47
N ARG A 194 7.54 2.78 -7.24
CA ARG A 194 7.30 3.93 -8.10
C ARG A 194 8.16 5.13 -7.68
N HIS A 195 8.92 5.67 -8.62
CA HIS A 195 9.64 6.93 -8.46
C HIS A 195 8.66 8.11 -8.43
N ALA A 196 8.30 8.58 -7.24
CA ALA A 196 7.23 9.58 -7.07
C ALA A 196 7.69 11.04 -7.24
N PHE A 197 8.56 11.32 -8.21
CA PHE A 197 9.11 12.65 -8.48
C PHE A 197 9.27 12.89 -9.99
N GLY A 198 9.15 14.16 -10.40
CA GLY A 198 9.48 14.61 -11.76
C GLY A 198 8.62 13.98 -12.87
N ASP A 199 9.21 13.89 -14.06
CA ASP A 199 8.62 13.33 -15.27
C ASP A 199 7.28 14.01 -15.64
N GLN A 200 6.31 13.27 -16.20
CA GLN A 200 5.01 13.79 -16.62
C GLN A 200 4.26 14.53 -15.51
N TYR A 201 4.50 14.19 -14.24
CA TYR A 201 3.80 14.76 -13.08
C TYR A 201 4.31 16.15 -12.68
N ARG A 202 5.37 16.63 -13.34
CA ARG A 202 5.89 18.00 -13.22
C ARG A 202 6.27 18.59 -14.59
N ALA A 203 5.59 18.12 -15.64
CA ALA A 203 5.79 18.64 -16.97
C ALA A 203 5.14 20.02 -17.13
N THR A 204 5.68 20.80 -18.06
CA THR A 204 5.02 21.99 -18.61
C THR A 204 4.62 21.67 -20.04
N ASP A 205 3.34 21.84 -20.36
CA ASP A 205 2.77 21.54 -21.67
C ASP A 205 2.06 22.77 -22.28
N MET A 206 1.89 22.74 -23.59
CA MET A 206 1.22 23.81 -24.32
C MET A 206 0.55 23.33 -25.62
N ILE A 207 -0.48 24.06 -26.03
CA ILE A 207 -1.09 23.95 -27.36
C ILE A 207 -0.39 24.93 -28.31
N VAL A 208 0.16 24.42 -29.40
CA VAL A 208 0.73 25.20 -30.51
C VAL A 208 -0.39 25.48 -31.50
N LYS A 209 -0.67 26.76 -31.80
CA LYS A 209 -1.83 27.18 -32.63
C LYS A 209 -1.52 27.37 -34.12
N GLY A 210 -0.25 27.24 -34.52
CA GLY A 210 0.18 27.54 -35.89
C GLY A 210 1.65 27.15 -36.14
N PRO A 211 2.17 27.40 -37.34
CA PRO A 211 3.54 27.04 -37.69
C PRO A 211 4.56 27.79 -36.83
N GLY A 212 5.68 27.13 -36.51
CA GLY A 212 6.73 27.70 -35.67
C GLY A 212 7.78 26.68 -35.24
N LYS A 213 8.92 27.16 -34.74
CA LYS A 213 10.02 26.31 -34.29
C LYS A 213 9.99 26.12 -32.77
N LEU A 214 9.95 24.88 -32.33
CA LEU A 214 10.06 24.51 -30.92
C LEU A 214 11.52 24.20 -30.58
N LYS A 215 12.04 24.90 -29.58
CA LYS A 215 13.39 24.70 -29.03
C LYS A 215 13.33 24.40 -27.54
N MET A 216 14.32 23.65 -27.06
CA MET A 216 14.64 23.52 -25.65
C MET A 216 15.87 24.37 -25.36
N VAL A 217 15.80 25.25 -24.36
CA VAL A 217 16.89 26.15 -23.97
C VAL A 217 17.22 25.93 -22.51
N PHE A 218 18.47 25.60 -22.21
CA PHE A 218 19.01 25.53 -20.86
C PHE A 218 19.97 26.70 -20.64
N VAL A 219 19.74 27.49 -19.60
CA VAL A 219 20.58 28.65 -19.24
C VAL A 219 21.37 28.31 -17.98
N PRO A 220 22.68 28.09 -18.08
CA PRO A 220 23.52 27.80 -16.93
C PRO A 220 23.57 28.98 -15.93
N ALA A 221 23.49 28.68 -14.63
CA ALA A 221 23.52 29.69 -13.57
C ALA A 221 24.90 30.37 -13.42
N ASP A 222 25.96 29.69 -13.83
CA ASP A 222 27.34 30.17 -13.83
C ASP A 222 27.65 31.15 -14.98
N LYS A 223 26.61 31.65 -15.67
CA LYS A 223 26.70 32.56 -16.81
C LYS A 223 27.42 31.98 -18.04
N GLY A 224 27.54 30.66 -18.13
CA GLY A 224 27.94 29.99 -19.37
C GLY A 224 26.95 30.24 -20.52
N PRO A 225 27.36 29.99 -21.78
CA PRO A 225 26.47 30.17 -22.93
C PRO A 225 25.25 29.25 -22.82
N PRO A 226 24.03 29.72 -23.17
CA PRO A 226 22.85 28.86 -23.21
C PRO A 226 23.04 27.67 -24.14
N VAL A 227 22.54 26.51 -23.73
CA VAL A 227 22.46 25.32 -24.57
C VAL A 227 21.09 25.30 -25.22
N GLU A 228 21.07 25.43 -26.55
CA GLU A 228 19.84 25.29 -27.34
C GLU A 228 19.81 23.94 -28.04
N GLN A 229 18.63 23.32 -28.10
CA GLN A 229 18.36 22.11 -28.87
C GLN A 229 17.06 22.30 -29.64
N ASP A 230 17.09 22.02 -30.94
CA ASP A 230 15.89 22.01 -31.76
C ASP A 230 15.07 20.75 -31.46
N VAL A 231 13.79 20.93 -31.14
CA VAL A 231 12.88 19.81 -30.84
C VAL A 231 12.08 19.43 -32.08
N TYR A 232 11.37 20.40 -32.66
CA TYR A 232 10.53 20.19 -33.84
C TYR A 232 10.20 21.50 -34.55
N GLU A 233 9.91 21.44 -35.84
CA GLU A 233 9.39 22.57 -36.62
C GLU A 233 7.94 22.31 -37.00
N PHE A 234 7.02 22.94 -36.29
CA PHE A 234 5.59 22.86 -36.55
C PHE A 234 5.24 23.52 -37.88
N LYS A 235 4.49 22.79 -38.72
CA LYS A 235 3.88 23.32 -39.96
C LYS A 235 2.42 23.75 -39.77
N GLY A 236 1.85 23.52 -38.60
CA GLY A 236 0.47 23.82 -38.22
C GLY A 236 0.25 23.55 -36.73
N SER A 237 -1.01 23.47 -36.29
CA SER A 237 -1.34 23.25 -34.89
C SER A 237 -0.81 21.92 -34.33
N GLY A 238 -0.51 21.89 -33.04
CA GLY A 238 -0.02 20.71 -32.36
C GLY A 238 0.07 20.91 -30.84
N ILE A 239 0.81 20.04 -30.18
CA ILE A 239 1.05 20.09 -28.74
C ILE A 239 2.52 19.85 -28.44
N ALA A 240 3.01 20.41 -27.35
CA ALA A 240 4.38 20.22 -26.88
C ALA A 240 4.38 20.05 -25.36
N LEU A 241 5.37 19.30 -24.86
CA LEU A 241 5.63 19.18 -23.44
C LEU A 241 7.13 19.17 -23.17
N SER A 242 7.51 19.61 -21.98
CA SER A 242 8.85 19.44 -21.42
C SER A 242 8.74 18.88 -20.02
N MET A 243 9.63 17.95 -19.67
CA MET A 243 9.69 17.32 -18.34
C MET A 243 11.15 17.21 -17.88
N TYR A 244 11.34 17.00 -16.58
CA TYR A 244 12.67 16.89 -15.99
C TYR A 244 12.68 15.89 -14.83
N ASN A 245 13.90 15.47 -14.50
CA ASN A 245 14.22 14.78 -13.25
C ASN A 245 15.58 15.26 -12.75
N VAL A 246 15.97 14.85 -11.55
CA VAL A 246 17.24 15.26 -10.93
C VAL A 246 17.99 14.05 -10.36
N ASP A 247 19.31 14.04 -10.52
CA ASP A 247 20.18 12.93 -10.12
C ASP A 247 19.99 12.53 -8.65
N GLU A 248 19.84 13.52 -7.76
CA GLU A 248 19.59 13.29 -6.32
C GLU A 248 18.34 12.42 -6.09
N SER A 249 17.25 12.74 -6.77
CA SER A 249 15.98 12.01 -6.63
C SER A 249 16.07 10.60 -7.22
N ILE A 250 16.75 10.45 -8.36
CA ILE A 250 16.97 9.13 -8.99
C ILE A 250 17.86 8.25 -8.09
N ARG A 251 18.90 8.82 -7.48
CA ARG A 251 19.80 8.10 -6.58
C ARG A 251 19.06 7.66 -5.31
N ALA A 252 18.25 8.53 -4.70
CA ALA A 252 17.39 8.17 -3.57
C ALA A 252 16.37 7.07 -3.93
N PHE A 253 15.83 7.11 -5.15
CA PHE A 253 14.94 6.06 -5.67
C PHE A 253 15.66 4.71 -5.83
N ALA A 254 16.90 4.72 -6.35
CA ALA A 254 17.72 3.52 -6.46
C ALA A 254 18.00 2.90 -5.09
N GLU A 255 18.46 3.71 -4.12
CA GLU A 255 18.76 3.28 -2.76
C GLU A 255 17.53 2.68 -2.06
N SER A 256 16.37 3.34 -2.20
CA SER A 256 15.11 2.86 -1.62
C SER A 256 14.69 1.52 -2.22
N SER A 257 14.82 1.38 -3.55
CA SER A 257 14.46 0.16 -4.27
C SER A 257 15.36 -1.02 -3.91
N MET A 258 16.67 -0.76 -3.78
CA MET A 258 17.65 -1.76 -3.35
C MET A 258 17.40 -2.19 -1.91
N SER A 259 17.15 -1.24 -1.02
CA SER A 259 16.82 -1.51 0.39
C SER A 259 15.57 -2.37 0.52
N MET A 260 14.52 -2.08 -0.24
CA MET A 260 13.29 -2.88 -0.27
C MET A 260 13.56 -4.30 -0.78
N ALA A 261 14.26 -4.44 -1.90
CA ALA A 261 14.58 -5.75 -2.48
C ALA A 261 15.43 -6.60 -1.51
N PHE A 262 16.42 -5.99 -0.86
CA PHE A 262 17.25 -6.63 0.14
C PHE A 262 16.44 -7.08 1.36
N ALA A 263 15.59 -6.21 1.93
CA ALA A 263 14.73 -6.54 3.07
C ALA A 263 13.79 -7.72 2.78
N LYS A 264 13.30 -7.81 1.53
CA LYS A 264 12.42 -8.90 1.09
C LYS A 264 13.18 -10.14 0.60
N LYS A 265 14.51 -10.05 0.45
CA LYS A 265 15.38 -11.06 -0.17
C LYS A 265 14.89 -11.46 -1.56
N TRP A 266 14.52 -10.47 -2.37
CA TRP A 266 14.01 -10.63 -3.73
C TRP A 266 14.93 -9.96 -4.75
N PRO A 267 14.96 -10.43 -6.01
CA PRO A 267 15.64 -9.71 -7.09
C PRO A 267 14.94 -8.37 -7.38
N LEU A 268 15.71 -7.42 -7.89
CA LEU A 268 15.28 -6.08 -8.28
C LEU A 268 15.39 -5.88 -9.79
N TYR A 269 14.33 -5.35 -10.39
CA TYR A 269 14.33 -4.96 -11.80
C TYR A 269 14.02 -3.48 -11.96
N LEU A 270 14.87 -2.72 -12.64
CA LEU A 270 14.55 -1.38 -13.15
C LEU A 270 14.11 -1.49 -14.60
N SER A 271 13.00 -0.85 -14.97
CA SER A 271 12.58 -0.76 -16.37
C SER A 271 12.62 0.68 -16.91
N THR A 272 13.19 0.85 -18.10
CA THR A 272 13.17 2.14 -18.84
C THR A 272 13.05 1.93 -20.35
N LYS A 273 13.02 3.00 -21.15
CA LYS A 273 13.13 2.96 -22.61
C LYS A 273 14.39 3.68 -23.10
N ASN A 274 15.53 3.38 -22.49
CA ASN A 274 16.83 4.04 -22.77
C ASN A 274 17.36 3.85 -24.21
N THR A 275 16.87 2.88 -24.98
CA THR A 275 17.19 2.78 -26.41
C THR A 275 16.63 3.94 -27.24
N ILE A 276 15.52 4.54 -26.77
CA ILE A 276 14.85 5.69 -27.36
C ILE A 276 15.27 6.97 -26.64
N LEU A 277 15.04 7.04 -25.32
CA LEU A 277 15.41 8.17 -24.47
C LEU A 277 16.86 8.04 -23.98
N LYS A 278 17.81 8.05 -24.91
CA LYS A 278 19.22 7.72 -24.68
C LYS A 278 19.87 8.50 -23.53
N LYS A 279 19.59 9.80 -23.42
CA LYS A 279 20.12 10.65 -22.34
C LYS A 279 19.27 10.56 -21.06
N TYR A 280 17.96 10.74 -21.19
CA TYR A 280 17.04 10.83 -20.03
C TYR A 280 16.91 9.48 -19.30
N ASP A 281 16.50 8.43 -20.01
CA ASP A 281 16.35 7.08 -19.42
C ASP A 281 17.69 6.36 -19.27
N GLY A 282 18.70 6.76 -20.06
CA GLY A 282 20.08 6.36 -19.84
C GLY A 282 20.57 6.78 -18.45
N ARG A 283 20.27 8.02 -18.03
CA ARG A 283 20.70 8.51 -16.71
C ARG A 283 20.10 7.71 -15.55
N PHE A 284 18.84 7.26 -15.66
CA PHE A 284 18.25 6.34 -14.68
C PHE A 284 19.01 5.02 -14.59
N LYS A 285 19.29 4.40 -15.75
CA LYS A 285 20.04 3.15 -15.83
C LYS A 285 21.43 3.30 -15.20
N ASP A 286 22.14 4.36 -15.57
CA ASP A 286 23.51 4.61 -15.13
C ASP A 286 23.56 4.82 -13.60
N ILE A 287 22.70 5.67 -13.05
CA ILE A 287 22.65 5.92 -11.60
C ILE A 287 22.30 4.67 -10.80
N PHE A 288 21.34 3.86 -11.26
CA PHE A 288 21.02 2.60 -10.58
C PHE A 288 22.20 1.63 -10.60
N GLN A 289 22.94 1.55 -11.72
CA GLN A 289 24.13 0.72 -11.82
C GLN A 289 25.24 1.22 -10.89
N GLU A 290 25.51 2.52 -10.87
CA GLU A 290 26.46 3.17 -9.96
C GLU A 290 26.14 2.81 -8.49
N VAL A 291 24.89 3.04 -8.05
CA VAL A 291 24.45 2.73 -6.67
C VAL A 291 24.58 1.24 -6.35
N TYR A 292 24.22 0.37 -7.29
CA TYR A 292 24.32 -1.07 -7.10
C TYR A 292 25.76 -1.49 -6.87
N GLU A 293 26.68 -1.07 -7.75
CA GLU A 293 28.09 -1.43 -7.69
C GLU A 293 28.78 -0.84 -6.45
N GLU A 294 28.47 0.40 -6.09
CA GLU A 294 29.09 1.10 -4.96
C GLU A 294 28.72 0.50 -3.60
N LYS A 295 27.45 0.06 -3.41
CA LYS A 295 26.91 -0.19 -2.06
C LYS A 295 26.18 -1.51 -1.86
N TRP A 296 25.65 -2.12 -2.93
CA TRP A 296 24.66 -3.19 -2.80
C TRP A 296 25.07 -4.51 -3.40
N LYS A 297 25.97 -4.53 -4.39
CA LYS A 297 26.36 -5.74 -5.12
C LYS A 297 26.77 -6.89 -4.19
N SER A 298 27.73 -6.66 -3.29
CA SER A 298 28.18 -7.70 -2.36
C SER A 298 27.06 -8.21 -1.44
N LYS A 299 26.18 -7.31 -0.97
CA LYS A 299 25.04 -7.66 -0.10
C LYS A 299 24.00 -8.50 -0.85
N PHE A 300 23.76 -8.16 -2.12
CA PHE A 300 22.81 -8.87 -2.97
C PHE A 300 23.33 -10.27 -3.32
N GLU A 301 24.61 -10.38 -3.70
CA GLU A 301 25.26 -11.65 -4.01
C GLU A 301 25.26 -12.59 -2.79
N GLU A 302 25.54 -12.08 -1.59
CA GLU A 302 25.47 -12.86 -0.34
C GLU A 302 24.07 -13.43 -0.07
N GLN A 303 23.02 -12.70 -0.44
CA GLN A 303 21.62 -13.16 -0.31
C GLN A 303 21.12 -13.91 -1.55
N SER A 304 21.98 -14.19 -2.54
CA SER A 304 21.61 -14.85 -3.81
C SER A 304 20.48 -14.14 -4.56
N ILE A 305 20.47 -12.81 -4.50
CA ILE A 305 19.57 -11.93 -5.27
C ILE A 305 20.40 -11.04 -6.20
N TRP A 306 19.77 -10.41 -7.18
CA TRP A 306 20.45 -9.59 -8.17
C TRP A 306 19.65 -8.34 -8.51
N TYR A 307 20.33 -7.38 -9.11
CA TYR A 307 19.74 -6.24 -9.79
C TYR A 307 19.91 -6.39 -11.31
N GLU A 308 18.87 -6.07 -12.06
CA GLU A 308 18.92 -6.06 -13.52
C GLU A 308 18.13 -4.87 -14.09
N HIS A 309 18.71 -4.20 -15.09
CA HIS A 309 17.98 -3.25 -15.94
C HIS A 309 17.35 -3.97 -17.12
N ARG A 310 16.07 -3.66 -17.42
CA ARG A 310 15.35 -4.15 -18.59
C ARG A 310 14.72 -3.01 -19.38
N LEU A 311 14.48 -3.26 -20.67
CA LEU A 311 13.59 -2.41 -21.44
C LEU A 311 12.14 -2.64 -20.98
N ILE A 312 11.36 -1.56 -20.87
CA ILE A 312 10.00 -1.63 -20.31
C ILE A 312 9.07 -2.60 -21.03
N ASP A 313 9.21 -2.73 -22.35
CA ASP A 313 8.47 -3.68 -23.18
C ASP A 313 8.84 -5.15 -22.91
N ASP A 314 10.12 -5.44 -22.68
CA ASP A 314 10.54 -6.77 -22.23
C ASP A 314 10.09 -7.03 -20.79
N MET A 315 10.17 -6.02 -19.92
CA MET A 315 9.81 -6.17 -18.51
C MET A 315 8.32 -6.49 -18.31
N VAL A 316 7.42 -5.84 -19.06
CA VAL A 316 5.98 -6.16 -19.00
C VAL A 316 5.70 -7.57 -19.52
N ALA A 317 6.41 -8.01 -20.56
CA ALA A 317 6.29 -9.38 -21.09
C ALA A 317 6.83 -10.43 -20.11
N TYR A 318 7.96 -10.13 -19.44
CA TYR A 318 8.50 -10.93 -18.36
C TYR A 318 7.51 -11.02 -17.19
N ALA A 319 6.93 -9.89 -16.78
CA ALA A 319 5.99 -9.85 -15.67
C ALA A 319 4.81 -10.82 -15.88
N LEU A 320 4.21 -10.83 -17.07
CA LEU A 320 3.11 -11.75 -17.43
C LEU A 320 3.50 -13.23 -17.36
N LYS A 321 4.75 -13.57 -17.69
CA LYS A 321 5.25 -14.97 -17.72
C LYS A 321 5.86 -15.42 -16.41
N SER A 322 6.25 -14.48 -15.54
CA SER A 322 6.90 -14.75 -14.27
C SER A 322 5.95 -15.42 -13.26
N SER A 323 6.52 -15.97 -12.19
CA SER A 323 5.76 -16.41 -11.02
C SER A 323 5.54 -15.31 -9.97
N GLY A 324 5.95 -14.06 -10.25
CA GLY A 324 6.13 -13.01 -9.25
C GLY A 324 7.31 -13.24 -8.31
N GLY A 325 7.39 -12.48 -7.22
CA GLY A 325 8.42 -12.60 -6.18
C GLY A 325 9.66 -11.74 -6.45
N TYR A 326 9.46 -10.52 -6.94
CA TYR A 326 10.50 -9.55 -7.24
C TYR A 326 10.02 -8.13 -6.94
N VAL A 327 10.98 -7.22 -6.77
CA VAL A 327 10.72 -5.77 -6.74
C VAL A 327 10.92 -5.24 -8.16
N TRP A 328 9.97 -4.43 -8.62
CA TRP A 328 10.02 -3.77 -9.91
C TRP A 328 10.05 -2.26 -9.69
N ALA A 329 11.23 -1.68 -9.84
CA ALA A 329 11.46 -0.25 -9.85
C ALA A 329 10.95 0.34 -11.18
N CYS A 330 9.92 1.18 -11.08
CA CYS A 330 9.30 1.87 -12.19
C CYS A 330 9.52 3.38 -12.10
N LYS A 331 9.77 4.01 -13.26
CA LYS A 331 9.64 5.46 -13.39
C LYS A 331 8.23 5.92 -13.00
N ASN A 332 8.06 7.22 -12.81
CA ASN A 332 6.85 7.76 -12.19
C ASN A 332 5.56 7.31 -12.90
N TYR A 333 5.51 7.48 -14.22
CA TYR A 333 4.35 7.09 -15.04
C TYR A 333 4.15 5.59 -15.11
N ASP A 334 5.22 4.83 -15.37
CA ASP A 334 5.16 3.37 -15.45
C ASP A 334 4.67 2.77 -14.12
N GLY A 335 5.14 3.30 -12.98
CA GLY A 335 4.74 2.83 -11.66
C GLY A 335 3.28 3.12 -11.35
N ASP A 336 2.73 4.22 -11.85
CA ASP A 336 1.31 4.53 -11.72
C ASP A 336 0.47 3.48 -12.45
N VAL A 337 0.70 3.34 -13.76
CA VAL A 337 -0.06 2.43 -14.63
C VAL A 337 0.10 0.97 -14.21
N GLN A 338 1.34 0.51 -13.99
CA GLN A 338 1.60 -0.91 -13.72
C GLN A 338 1.13 -1.33 -12.32
N SER A 339 1.11 -0.43 -11.34
CA SER A 339 0.62 -0.77 -10.01
C SER A 339 -0.89 -1.02 -9.99
N ASP A 340 -1.68 -0.25 -10.74
CA ASP A 340 -3.11 -0.47 -10.86
C ASP A 340 -3.41 -1.74 -11.69
N PHE A 341 -2.65 -1.97 -12.76
CA PHE A 341 -2.71 -3.23 -13.53
C PHE A 341 -2.46 -4.45 -12.64
N LEU A 342 -1.41 -4.42 -11.81
CA LEU A 342 -1.10 -5.49 -10.88
C LEU A 342 -2.18 -5.65 -9.82
N ALA A 343 -2.67 -4.55 -9.22
CA ALA A 343 -3.73 -4.63 -8.23
C ALA A 343 -4.97 -5.35 -8.76
N GLN A 344 -5.40 -5.01 -9.97
CA GLN A 344 -6.52 -5.70 -10.60
C GLN A 344 -6.18 -7.14 -10.96
N GLY A 345 -4.96 -7.41 -11.45
CA GLY A 345 -4.52 -8.77 -11.79
C GLY A 345 -4.40 -9.70 -10.58
N PHE A 346 -4.14 -9.16 -9.39
CA PHE A 346 -4.15 -9.89 -8.11
C PHE A 346 -5.53 -9.94 -7.42
N GLY A 347 -6.54 -9.26 -7.96
CA GLY A 347 -7.95 -9.39 -7.56
C GLY A 347 -8.70 -8.05 -7.52
N SER A 348 -8.20 -7.09 -6.74
CA SER A 348 -8.85 -5.78 -6.56
C SER A 348 -7.86 -4.73 -6.05
N LEU A 349 -8.12 -3.47 -6.38
CA LEU A 349 -7.44 -2.31 -5.79
C LEU A 349 -7.51 -2.28 -4.25
N GLY A 350 -8.57 -2.85 -3.64
CA GLY A 350 -8.70 -2.96 -2.19
C GLY A 350 -7.76 -3.97 -1.55
N LEU A 351 -7.12 -4.84 -2.34
CA LEU A 351 -6.14 -5.84 -1.90
C LEU A 351 -4.72 -5.42 -2.25
N MET A 352 -4.39 -4.15 -2.02
CA MET A 352 -3.08 -3.58 -2.31
C MET A 352 -2.60 -2.74 -1.13
N THR A 353 -1.37 -2.96 -0.70
CA THR A 353 -0.69 -2.07 0.25
C THR A 353 0.03 -0.97 -0.50
N SER A 354 0.21 0.20 0.13
CA SER A 354 0.99 1.31 -0.44
C SER A 354 1.80 1.98 0.66
N VAL A 355 3.13 1.96 0.55
CA VAL A 355 4.06 2.52 1.53
C VAL A 355 5.01 3.47 0.82
N LEU A 356 5.13 4.70 1.28
CA LEU A 356 6.18 5.62 0.83
C LEU A 356 7.43 5.36 1.68
N GLY A 357 8.45 4.74 1.09
CA GLY A 357 9.75 4.50 1.73
C GLY A 357 10.75 5.60 1.37
N ARG A 358 11.58 5.99 2.34
CA ARG A 358 12.75 6.84 2.15
C ARG A 358 13.98 6.06 2.62
N ALA A 359 15.02 6.02 1.79
CA ALA A 359 16.32 5.42 2.13
C ALA A 359 17.17 6.37 2.99
#